data_AF-F3FS13-F1
#
_entry.id   AF-F3FS13-F1
#
_cell.length_a   1.000
_cell.length_b   1.000
_cell.length_c   1.000
_cell.angle_alpha   90.00
_cell.angle_beta   90.00
_cell.angle_gamma   90.00
#
_symmetry.space_group_name_H-M   'P 1'
#
loop_
_entity.id
_entity.type
_entity.pdbx_description
1 polymer ?
#
loop_
_entity_poly.entity_id
_entity_poly.type
_entity_poly.pdbx_seq_one_letter_code
_entity_poly.pdbx_strand_id
1 'polypeptide(L)'
;KKGKALTADNGQQWRMKMNNEPYFATRDAPSFLAMLKATAPDPSTGKPVPEHVAAFLADYPEARKYMDADAVKPWASSFAGATFYAIHAYFLLAEDGRRQAMRWSLRPHATFTSWSDEERAGASHDALFKDVAQRLTEAPLYWDMVMQLAAPGDPVDDPSQPWPESRQQLVAGTLEVQRVFDQTDGVCRDINFDPTLIPAGMALSNDPVLATRAGIYAHSYNSRLHEIGYGMATDAVGKKAAQ
;
A
#
# COMPACT_ATOMS: atom_id res chain seq x y z
N LYS A 1 3.84 2.97 0.28
CA LYS A 1 2.36 2.81 0.15
C LYS A 1 1.84 3.69 -0.99
N LYS A 2 0.93 3.20 -1.84
CA LYS A 2 0.32 3.98 -2.94
C LYS A 2 -1.19 3.72 -3.00
N GLY A 3 -1.98 4.78 -3.17
CA GLY A 3 -3.42 4.67 -3.43
C GLY A 3 -3.67 4.42 -4.90
N LYS A 4 -4.66 3.61 -5.23
CA LYS A 4 -5.13 3.37 -6.61
C LYS A 4 -6.65 3.31 -6.62
N ALA A 5 -7.27 3.85 -7.65
CA ALA A 5 -8.70 3.75 -7.88
C ALA A 5 -8.92 3.33 -9.33
N LEU A 6 -9.69 2.27 -9.54
CA LEU A 6 -10.16 1.84 -10.86
C LEU A 6 -11.66 2.12 -10.93
N THR A 7 -12.10 2.67 -12.05
CA THR A 7 -13.52 2.86 -12.35
C THR A 7 -13.84 2.01 -13.58
N ALA A 8 -14.75 1.05 -13.44
CA ALA A 8 -15.22 0.24 -14.55
C ALA A 8 -16.22 1.02 -15.42
N ASP A 9 -16.47 0.54 -16.65
CA ASP A 9 -17.41 1.17 -17.60
C ASP A 9 -18.83 1.32 -17.03
N ASN A 10 -19.22 0.43 -16.11
CA ASN A 10 -20.49 0.47 -15.40
C ASN A 10 -20.49 1.43 -14.18
N GLY A 11 -19.43 2.22 -13.99
CA GLY A 11 -19.27 3.20 -12.92
C GLY A 11 -18.86 2.62 -11.56
N GLN A 12 -18.74 1.30 -11.42
CA GLN A 12 -18.26 0.71 -10.17
C GLN A 12 -16.81 1.10 -9.91
N GLN A 13 -16.52 1.39 -8.64
CA GLN A 13 -15.17 1.75 -8.22
C GLN A 13 -14.54 0.63 -7.41
N TRP A 14 -13.28 0.36 -7.72
CA TRP A 14 -12.39 -0.42 -6.88
C TRP A 14 -11.31 0.50 -6.35
N ARG A 15 -11.37 0.78 -5.04
CA ARG A 15 -10.37 1.61 -4.37
C ARG A 15 -9.42 0.71 -3.59
N MET A 16 -8.15 1.03 -3.71
CA MET A 16 -7.07 0.19 -3.22
C MET A 16 -6.04 1.06 -2.52
N LYS A 17 -5.46 0.49 -1.47
CA LYS A 17 -4.23 1.00 -0.89
C LYS A 17 -3.24 -0.13 -0.76
N MET A 18 -2.23 -0.08 -1.62
CA MET A 18 -1.27 -1.15 -1.80
C MET A 18 0.11 -0.73 -1.30
N ASN A 19 0.88 -1.71 -0.83
CA ASN A 19 2.25 -1.53 -0.37
C ASN A 19 3.20 -2.33 -1.25
N ASN A 20 4.48 -1.98 -1.27
CA ASN A 20 5.51 -2.82 -1.85
C ASN A 20 5.95 -3.96 -0.90
N GLU A 21 5.22 -4.17 0.20
CA GLU A 21 5.43 -5.24 1.17
C GLU A 21 4.34 -6.31 1.02
N PRO A 22 4.69 -7.61 1.06
CA PRO A 22 3.74 -8.69 0.83
C PRO A 22 2.79 -8.96 2.01
N TYR A 23 3.10 -8.48 3.21
CA TYR A 23 2.29 -8.65 4.42
C TYR A 23 2.42 -7.43 5.34
N PHE A 24 1.52 -7.31 6.31
CA PHE A 24 1.54 -6.22 7.30
C PHE A 24 2.43 -6.57 8.49
N ALA A 25 2.98 -5.57 9.16
CA ALA A 25 3.85 -5.80 10.32
C ALA A 25 3.10 -6.33 11.55
N THR A 26 1.78 -6.15 11.60
CA THR A 26 0.95 -6.40 12.78
C THR A 26 -0.36 -7.02 12.35
N ARG A 27 -0.99 -7.80 13.23
CA ARG A 27 -2.21 -8.54 12.89
C ARG A 27 -3.50 -7.74 13.11
N ASP A 28 -3.45 -6.64 13.88
CA ASP A 28 -4.62 -5.84 14.25
C ASP A 28 -4.26 -4.37 14.57
N ALA A 29 -5.28 -3.54 14.83
CA ALA A 29 -5.08 -2.12 15.13
C ALA A 29 -4.39 -1.84 16.49
N PRO A 30 -4.71 -2.53 17.60
CA PRO A 30 -3.97 -2.37 18.86
C PRO A 30 -2.47 -2.68 18.74
N SER A 31 -2.11 -3.77 18.08
CA SER A 31 -0.70 -4.12 17.83
C SER A 31 -0.01 -3.10 16.92
N PHE A 32 -0.70 -2.55 15.91
CA PHE A 32 -0.18 -1.45 15.11
C PHE A 32 0.09 -0.19 15.96
N LEU A 33 -0.82 0.17 16.87
CA LEU A 33 -0.62 1.29 17.79
C LEU A 33 0.56 1.04 18.74
N ALA A 34 0.71 -0.19 19.25
CA ALA A 34 1.85 -0.57 20.07
C ALA A 34 3.17 -0.41 19.29
N MET A 35 3.20 -0.86 18.03
CA MET A 35 4.35 -0.68 17.14
C MET A 35 4.70 0.80 16.98
N LEU A 36 3.71 1.65 16.64
CA LEU A 36 3.94 3.09 16.47
C LEU A 36 4.53 3.75 17.72
N LYS A 37 4.08 3.34 18.91
CA LYS A 37 4.63 3.84 20.19
C LYS A 37 6.06 3.36 20.42
N ALA A 38 6.33 2.08 20.16
CA ALA A 38 7.64 1.49 20.34
C ALA A 38 8.69 2.05 19.38
N THR A 39 8.30 2.37 18.14
CA THR A 39 9.17 2.92 17.10
C THR A 39 9.15 4.45 17.03
N ALA A 40 8.46 5.13 17.95
CA ALA A 40 8.45 6.59 17.97
C ALA A 40 9.87 7.11 18.20
N PRO A 41 10.34 8.10 17.42
CA PRO A 41 11.66 8.66 17.59
C PRO A 41 11.73 9.42 18.92
N ASP A 42 12.78 9.17 19.71
CA ASP A 42 13.10 9.98 20.87
C ASP A 42 13.43 11.42 20.39
N PRO A 43 12.83 12.47 20.98
CA PRO A 43 13.02 13.84 20.53
C PRO A 43 14.47 14.34 20.58
N SER A 44 15.31 13.77 21.45
CA SER A 44 16.72 14.17 21.59
C SER A 44 17.63 13.51 20.57
N THR A 45 17.34 12.27 20.16
CA THR A 45 18.19 11.50 19.24
C THR A 45 17.63 11.41 17.82
N GLY A 46 16.35 11.70 17.63
CA GLY A 46 15.62 11.48 16.37
C GLY A 46 15.48 9.99 15.99
N LYS A 47 15.80 9.06 16.90
CA LYS A 47 15.81 7.61 16.64
C LYS A 47 14.94 6.87 17.66
N PRO A 48 14.38 5.69 17.31
CA PRO A 48 13.69 4.85 18.28
C PRO A 48 14.60 4.44 19.44
N VAL A 49 14.02 4.34 20.64
CA VAL A 49 14.70 3.81 21.83
C VAL A 49 14.82 2.28 21.70
N PRO A 50 16.04 1.70 21.63
CA PRO A 50 16.22 0.27 21.36
C PRO A 50 15.49 -0.66 22.33
N GLU A 51 15.42 -0.29 23.61
CA GLU A 51 14.77 -1.07 24.66
C GLU A 51 13.25 -1.16 24.45
N HIS A 52 12.61 -0.07 24.00
CA HIS A 52 11.18 -0.07 23.70
C HIS A 52 10.86 -0.95 22.48
N VAL A 53 11.70 -0.87 21.45
CA VAL A 53 11.58 -1.72 20.26
C VAL A 53 11.78 -3.19 20.65
N ALA A 54 12.81 -3.50 21.45
CA ALA A 54 13.10 -4.86 21.87
C ALA A 54 11.95 -5.47 22.70
N ALA A 55 11.37 -4.72 23.64
CA ALA A 55 10.22 -5.14 24.43
C ALA A 55 9.00 -5.43 23.53
N PHE A 56 8.69 -4.53 22.60
CA PHE A 56 7.63 -4.74 21.62
C PHE A 56 7.86 -6.01 20.79
N LEU A 57 9.06 -6.20 20.23
CA LEU A 57 9.35 -7.38 19.40
C LEU A 57 9.42 -8.70 20.17
N ALA A 58 9.42 -8.67 21.51
CA ALA A 58 9.26 -9.86 22.34
C ALA A 58 7.79 -10.30 22.40
N ASP A 59 6.86 -9.35 22.45
CA ASP A 59 5.42 -9.60 22.55
C ASP A 59 4.75 -9.83 21.18
N TYR A 60 5.33 -9.30 20.10
CA TYR A 60 4.76 -9.34 18.74
C TYR A 60 5.71 -10.05 17.74
N PRO A 61 5.74 -11.40 17.71
CA PRO A 61 6.63 -12.16 16.84
C PRO A 61 6.37 -11.92 15.34
N GLU A 62 5.14 -11.61 14.94
CA GLU A 62 4.82 -11.21 13.56
C GLU A 62 5.52 -9.91 13.15
N ALA A 63 5.68 -8.97 14.09
CA ALA A 63 6.34 -7.71 13.83
C ALA A 63 7.86 -7.89 13.77
N ARG A 64 8.41 -8.78 14.60
CA ARG A 64 9.80 -9.23 14.48
C ARG A 64 10.09 -9.80 13.10
N LYS A 65 9.28 -10.76 12.65
CA LYS A 65 9.39 -11.35 11.31
C LYS A 65 9.38 -10.27 10.22
N TYR A 66 8.47 -9.30 10.32
CA TYR A 66 8.41 -8.18 9.38
C TYR A 66 9.68 -7.32 9.42
N MET A 67 10.12 -6.89 10.60
CA MET A 67 11.30 -6.00 10.74
C MET A 67 12.59 -6.69 10.30
N ASP A 68 12.75 -7.97 10.59
CA ASP A 68 13.91 -8.76 10.14
C ASP A 68 13.93 -8.88 8.61
N ALA A 69 12.76 -9.07 7.98
CA ALA A 69 12.65 -9.10 6.52
C ALA A 69 12.87 -7.72 5.87
N ASP A 70 12.35 -6.65 6.47
CA ASP A 70 12.49 -5.26 6.00
C ASP A 70 13.95 -4.79 6.06
N ALA A 71 14.69 -5.17 7.11
CA ALA A 71 16.08 -4.75 7.32
C ALA A 71 17.05 -5.18 6.20
N VAL A 72 16.75 -6.29 5.52
CA VAL A 72 17.57 -6.82 4.41
C VAL A 72 16.95 -6.59 3.04
N LYS A 73 15.81 -5.92 2.99
CA LYS A 73 15.05 -5.74 1.75
C LYS A 73 15.73 -4.70 0.84
N PRO A 74 15.96 -5.01 -0.45
CA PRO A 74 16.46 -4.01 -1.39
C PRO A 74 15.48 -2.86 -1.59
N TRP A 75 16.00 -1.63 -1.58
CA TRP A 75 15.23 -0.42 -1.83
C TRP A 75 14.99 -0.27 -3.33
N ALA A 76 13.73 -0.34 -3.76
CA ALA A 76 13.37 -0.16 -5.17
C ALA A 76 13.86 1.21 -5.68
N SER A 77 14.60 1.21 -6.79
CA SER A 77 15.07 2.44 -7.46
C SER A 77 14.10 2.95 -8.54
N SER A 78 13.00 2.24 -8.77
CA SER A 78 11.93 2.61 -9.67
C SER A 78 10.59 2.09 -9.17
N PHE A 79 9.50 2.84 -9.39
CA PHE A 79 8.16 2.28 -9.18
C PHE A 79 7.79 1.27 -10.28
N ALA A 80 8.35 1.40 -11.49
CA ALA A 80 8.01 0.60 -12.65
C ALA A 80 8.28 -0.90 -12.43
N GLY A 81 9.40 -1.22 -11.77
CA GLY A 81 9.81 -2.58 -11.46
C GLY A 81 9.35 -3.10 -10.10
N ALA A 82 8.52 -2.36 -9.36
CA ALA A 82 8.07 -2.75 -8.03
C ALA A 82 6.75 -3.53 -8.07
N THR A 83 6.67 -4.62 -7.29
CA THR A 83 5.40 -5.31 -7.00
C THR A 83 4.64 -4.55 -5.92
N PHE A 84 3.34 -4.39 -6.11
CA PHE A 84 2.45 -3.83 -5.09
C PHE A 84 1.44 -4.87 -4.62
N TYR A 85 1.23 -5.00 -3.32
CA TYR A 85 0.35 -5.97 -2.70
C TYR A 85 -0.82 -5.26 -2.00
N ALA A 86 -2.02 -5.83 -2.12
CA ALA A 86 -3.17 -5.40 -1.34
C ALA A 86 -3.04 -5.76 0.14
N ILE A 87 -2.22 -6.78 0.45
CA ILE A 87 -1.98 -7.39 1.77
C ILE A 87 -3.20 -8.12 2.32
N HIS A 88 -4.34 -7.44 2.42
CA HIS A 88 -5.57 -8.01 2.97
C HIS A 88 -6.15 -9.08 2.07
N ALA A 89 -6.79 -10.08 2.68
CA ALA A 89 -7.60 -11.04 1.96
C ALA A 89 -9.01 -10.49 1.70
N TYR A 90 -9.60 -10.95 0.61
CA TYR A 90 -10.97 -10.69 0.20
C TYR A 90 -11.59 -11.99 -0.30
N PHE A 91 -12.89 -12.01 -0.52
CA PHE A 91 -13.58 -13.15 -1.12
C PHE A 91 -14.08 -12.80 -2.51
N LEU A 92 -13.84 -13.69 -3.47
CA LEU A 92 -14.59 -13.75 -4.73
C LEU A 92 -15.91 -14.48 -4.46
N LEU A 93 -17.01 -13.95 -4.99
CA LEU A 93 -18.36 -14.52 -4.85
C LEU A 93 -18.81 -15.06 -6.21
N ALA A 94 -19.15 -16.34 -6.27
CA ALA A 94 -19.78 -16.94 -7.43
C ALA A 94 -21.31 -16.79 -7.35
N GLU A 95 -21.99 -16.83 -8.50
CA GLU A 95 -23.47 -16.75 -8.58
C GLU A 95 -24.17 -17.88 -7.81
N ASP A 96 -23.52 -19.03 -7.69
CA ASP A 96 -24.02 -20.19 -6.93
C ASP A 96 -23.76 -20.08 -5.41
N GLY A 97 -23.26 -18.94 -4.93
CA GLY A 97 -22.99 -18.68 -3.52
C GLY A 97 -21.64 -19.20 -3.02
N ARG A 98 -20.83 -19.87 -3.85
CA ARG A 98 -19.47 -20.25 -3.45
C ARG A 98 -18.60 -19.02 -3.20
N ARG A 99 -17.69 -19.16 -2.23
CA ARG A 99 -16.74 -18.12 -1.84
C ARG A 99 -15.31 -18.65 -1.97
N GLN A 100 -14.43 -17.87 -2.57
CA GLN A 100 -13.01 -18.16 -2.65
C GLN A 100 -12.22 -17.01 -2.04
N ALA A 101 -11.50 -17.27 -0.94
CA ALA A 101 -10.60 -16.27 -0.37
C ALA A 101 -9.41 -16.08 -1.31
N MET A 102 -9.00 -14.82 -1.49
CA MET A 102 -7.86 -14.45 -2.31
C MET A 102 -7.18 -13.19 -1.78
N ARG A 103 -5.90 -13.05 -2.12
CA ARG A 103 -5.15 -11.79 -2.05
C ARG A 103 -4.77 -11.41 -3.46
N TRP A 104 -4.58 -10.11 -3.73
CA TRP A 104 -4.07 -9.68 -5.02
C TRP A 104 -2.83 -8.80 -4.93
N SER A 105 -2.07 -8.82 -6.00
CA SER A 105 -0.91 -7.97 -6.24
C SER A 105 -0.93 -7.40 -7.65
N LEU A 106 -0.14 -6.36 -7.86
CA LEU A 106 0.22 -5.81 -9.15
C LEU A 106 1.67 -6.18 -9.40
N ARG A 107 1.91 -7.16 -10.26
CA ARG A 107 3.24 -7.66 -10.61
C ARG A 107 3.75 -6.92 -11.85
N PRO A 108 4.89 -6.23 -11.77
CA PRO A 108 5.39 -5.40 -12.86
C PRO A 108 5.83 -6.26 -14.04
N HIS A 109 5.68 -5.71 -15.25
CA HIS A 109 6.36 -6.26 -16.44
C HIS A 109 7.82 -5.81 -16.51
N ALA A 110 8.12 -4.63 -15.99
CA ALA A 110 9.50 -4.13 -15.92
C ALA A 110 10.31 -4.88 -14.85
N THR A 111 11.60 -5.06 -15.12
CA THR A 111 12.55 -5.67 -14.18
C THR A 111 12.68 -4.85 -12.90
N PHE A 112 12.74 -5.53 -11.76
CA PHE A 112 13.06 -4.90 -10.48
C PHE A 112 14.49 -4.37 -10.49
N THR A 113 14.66 -3.12 -10.10
CA THR A 113 15.96 -2.48 -9.86
C THR A 113 16.00 -1.93 -8.45
N SER A 114 17.16 -1.99 -7.80
CA SER A 114 17.37 -1.46 -6.47
C SER A 114 18.47 -0.42 -6.42
N TRP A 115 18.40 0.49 -5.45
CA TRP A 115 19.52 1.37 -5.12
C TRP A 115 20.56 0.64 -4.26
N SER A 116 21.82 0.96 -4.50
CA SER A 116 22.88 0.87 -3.48
C SER A 116 22.67 1.93 -2.39
N ASP A 117 23.37 1.78 -1.26
CA ASP A 117 23.30 2.77 -0.18
C ASP A 117 23.77 4.16 -0.60
N GLU A 118 24.81 4.23 -1.45
CA GLU A 118 25.35 5.50 -1.98
C GLU A 118 24.36 6.18 -2.92
N GLU A 119 23.80 5.44 -3.89
CA GLU A 119 22.79 5.97 -4.81
C GLU A 119 21.56 6.47 -4.06
N ARG A 120 21.13 5.74 -3.03
CA ARG A 120 19.98 6.14 -2.20
C ARG A 120 20.28 7.40 -1.41
N ALA A 121 21.48 7.53 -0.84
CA ALA A 121 21.88 8.73 -0.10
C ALA A 121 21.96 9.98 -1.00
N GLY A 122 22.33 9.81 -2.26
CA GLY A 122 22.38 10.90 -3.25
C GLY A 122 21.06 11.16 -4.00
N ALA A 123 20.06 10.29 -3.86
CA ALA A 123 18.80 10.41 -4.61
C ALA A 123 17.99 11.63 -4.17
N SER A 124 17.49 12.40 -5.14
CA SER A 124 16.55 13.49 -4.84
C SER A 124 15.23 12.93 -4.27
N HIS A 125 14.54 13.72 -3.45
CA HIS A 125 13.22 13.38 -2.90
C HIS A 125 12.25 12.83 -3.94
N ASP A 126 12.28 13.37 -5.17
CA ASP A 126 11.35 13.01 -6.25
C ASP A 126 11.92 11.98 -7.24
N ALA A 127 13.05 11.33 -6.95
CA ALA A 127 13.76 10.47 -7.90
C ALA A 127 12.87 9.39 -8.53
N LEU A 128 12.05 8.69 -7.72
CA LEU A 128 11.14 7.65 -8.21
C LEU A 128 10.00 8.20 -9.08
N PHE A 129 9.56 9.43 -8.83
CA PHE A 129 8.51 10.08 -9.62
C PHE A 129 9.07 10.55 -10.97
N LYS A 130 10.28 11.13 -10.96
CA LYS A 130 11.02 11.52 -12.17
C LYS A 130 11.30 10.32 -13.07
N ASP A 131 11.71 9.19 -12.49
CA ASP A 131 11.91 7.94 -13.24
C ASP A 131 10.63 7.48 -13.97
N VAL A 132 9.48 7.45 -13.27
CA VAL A 132 8.20 7.08 -13.90
C VAL A 132 7.81 8.06 -15.00
N ALA A 133 7.91 9.36 -14.75
CA ALA A 133 7.59 10.39 -15.73
C ALA A 133 8.46 10.23 -16.99
N GLN A 134 9.77 10.02 -16.82
CA GLN A 134 10.71 9.80 -17.90
C GLN A 134 10.34 8.55 -18.73
N ARG A 135 10.10 7.41 -18.09
CA ARG A 135 9.73 6.16 -18.80
C ARG A 135 8.45 6.30 -19.61
N LEU A 136 7.46 7.01 -19.10
CA LEU A 136 6.20 7.25 -19.79
C LEU A 136 6.34 8.16 -21.02
N THR A 137 7.47 8.86 -21.19
CA THR A 137 7.77 9.55 -22.46
C THR A 137 8.16 8.57 -23.57
N GLU A 138 8.60 7.36 -23.21
CA GLU A 138 9.09 6.34 -24.14
C GLU A 138 8.02 5.29 -24.43
N ALA A 139 7.36 4.76 -23.40
CA ALA A 139 6.30 3.75 -23.53
C ALA A 139 5.39 3.67 -22.29
N PRO A 140 4.16 3.13 -22.42
CA PRO A 140 3.32 2.82 -21.27
C PRO A 140 3.97 1.81 -20.32
N LEU A 141 3.63 1.89 -19.04
CA LEU A 141 4.05 0.95 -18.00
C LEU A 141 2.93 -0.05 -17.69
N TYR A 142 3.31 -1.29 -17.38
CA TYR A 142 2.35 -2.39 -17.20
C TYR A 142 2.58 -3.19 -15.92
N TRP A 143 1.47 -3.59 -15.29
CA TRP A 143 1.45 -4.56 -14.20
C TRP A 143 0.35 -5.59 -14.42
N ASP A 144 0.64 -6.87 -14.23
CA ASP A 144 -0.38 -7.91 -14.11
C ASP A 144 -1.08 -7.79 -12.76
N MET A 145 -2.41 -7.79 -12.78
CA MET A 145 -3.21 -8.01 -11.58
C MET A 145 -3.27 -9.50 -11.27
N VAL A 146 -2.51 -9.95 -10.28
CA VAL A 146 -2.39 -11.36 -9.92
C VAL A 146 -3.22 -11.63 -8.67
N MET A 147 -4.14 -12.59 -8.75
CA MET A 147 -4.91 -13.10 -7.62
C MET A 147 -4.28 -14.41 -7.13
N GLN A 148 -3.82 -14.44 -5.88
CA GLN A 148 -3.38 -15.64 -5.18
C GLN A 148 -4.57 -16.22 -4.42
N LEU A 149 -4.90 -17.49 -4.66
CA LEU A 149 -6.06 -18.15 -4.04
C LEU A 149 -5.65 -18.85 -2.74
N ALA A 150 -6.44 -18.64 -1.68
CA ALA A 150 -6.25 -19.33 -0.41
C ALA A 150 -6.54 -20.82 -0.54
N ALA A 151 -5.76 -21.64 0.17
CA ALA A 151 -6.03 -23.04 0.43
C ALA A 151 -6.65 -23.22 1.84
N PRO A 152 -7.27 -24.38 2.13
CA PRO A 152 -7.71 -24.71 3.47
C PRO A 152 -6.57 -24.56 4.49
N GLY A 153 -6.85 -23.89 5.60
CA GLY A 153 -5.87 -23.63 6.67
C GLY A 153 -5.03 -22.36 6.50
N ASP A 154 -5.12 -21.66 5.35
CA ASP A 154 -4.46 -20.37 5.21
C ASP A 154 -5.08 -19.33 6.18
N PRO A 155 -4.26 -18.45 6.78
CA PRO A 155 -4.74 -17.40 7.67
C PRO A 155 -5.37 -16.26 6.86
N VAL A 156 -6.66 -16.42 6.52
CA VAL A 156 -7.39 -15.47 5.68
C VAL A 156 -7.48 -14.11 6.34
N ASP A 157 -7.82 -14.08 7.63
CA ASP A 157 -8.09 -12.85 8.38
C ASP A 157 -6.85 -12.25 9.08
N ASP A 158 -5.64 -12.81 8.88
CA ASP A 158 -4.40 -12.27 9.46
C ASP A 158 -3.48 -11.70 8.36
N PRO A 159 -3.42 -10.36 8.20
CA PRO A 159 -2.62 -9.72 7.17
C PRO A 159 -1.11 -9.79 7.43
N SER A 160 -0.68 -10.18 8.63
CA SER A 160 0.73 -10.34 8.99
C SER A 160 1.31 -11.68 8.57
N GLN A 161 0.47 -12.63 8.16
CA GLN A 161 0.90 -13.94 7.70
C GLN A 161 0.81 -14.02 6.17
N PRO A 162 1.94 -14.00 5.44
CA PRO A 162 1.92 -14.25 4.00
C PRO A 162 1.51 -15.69 3.71
N TRP A 163 0.83 -15.92 2.60
CA TRP A 163 0.54 -17.27 2.12
C TRP A 163 1.70 -17.79 1.27
N PRO A 164 1.93 -19.11 1.22
CA PRO A 164 3.02 -19.68 0.41
C PRO A 164 2.95 -19.24 -1.06
N GLU A 165 4.09 -18.92 -1.67
CA GLU A 165 4.13 -18.52 -3.09
C GLU A 165 3.64 -19.62 -4.03
N SER A 166 3.70 -20.88 -3.59
CA SER A 166 3.20 -22.07 -4.31
C SER A 166 1.68 -22.15 -4.39
N ARG A 167 0.93 -21.23 -3.76
CA ARG A 167 -0.53 -21.15 -3.93
C ARG A 167 -0.88 -20.87 -5.37
N GLN A 168 -2.05 -21.33 -5.79
CA GLN A 168 -2.55 -21.06 -7.14
C GLN A 168 -2.64 -19.55 -7.35
N GLN A 169 -2.07 -19.08 -8.47
CA GLN A 169 -2.11 -17.68 -8.88
C GLN A 169 -2.78 -17.57 -10.25
N LEU A 170 -3.62 -16.56 -10.40
CA LEU A 170 -4.34 -16.27 -11.64
C LEU A 170 -4.10 -14.81 -12.03
N VAL A 171 -3.82 -14.56 -13.32
CA VAL A 171 -3.79 -13.18 -13.84
C VAL A 171 -5.22 -12.79 -14.18
N ALA A 172 -5.76 -11.82 -13.43
CA ALA A 172 -7.13 -11.33 -13.59
C ALA A 172 -7.24 -10.18 -14.61
N GLY A 173 -6.12 -9.56 -14.97
CA GLY A 173 -6.04 -8.48 -15.94
C GLY A 173 -4.69 -7.79 -15.92
N THR A 174 -4.55 -6.72 -16.70
CA THR A 174 -3.34 -5.92 -16.78
C THR A 174 -3.68 -4.45 -16.55
N LEU A 175 -2.96 -3.80 -15.64
CA LEU A 175 -2.99 -2.36 -15.44
C LEU A 175 -1.99 -1.72 -16.41
N GLU A 176 -2.48 -0.90 -17.33
CA GLU A 176 -1.68 -0.01 -18.16
C GLU A 176 -1.67 1.40 -17.56
N VAL A 177 -0.48 1.98 -17.43
CA VAL A 177 -0.28 3.38 -17.04
C VAL A 177 0.32 4.12 -18.23
N GLN A 178 -0.43 5.10 -18.75
CA GLN A 178 -0.02 5.89 -19.91
C GLN A 178 0.52 7.27 -19.55
N ARG A 179 0.04 7.84 -18.44
CA ARG A 179 0.31 9.23 -18.06
C ARG A 179 0.38 9.38 -16.55
N VAL A 180 1.16 10.36 -16.11
CA VAL A 180 1.21 10.86 -14.73
C VAL A 180 0.97 12.36 -14.73
N PHE A 181 0.44 12.86 -13.62
CA PHE A 181 0.15 14.28 -13.43
C PHE A 181 0.71 14.70 -12.08
N ASP A 182 1.15 15.95 -11.99
CA ASP A 182 1.51 16.56 -10.72
C ASP A 182 0.31 16.59 -9.77
N GLN A 183 0.58 16.53 -8.47
CA GLN A 183 -0.47 16.50 -7.46
C GLN A 183 -1.35 17.75 -7.49
N THR A 184 -0.80 18.89 -7.91
CA THR A 184 -1.52 20.17 -8.04
C THR A 184 -2.66 20.10 -9.04
N ASP A 185 -2.47 19.35 -10.12
CA ASP A 185 -3.38 19.25 -11.26
C ASP A 185 -4.09 17.89 -11.31
N GLY A 186 -3.68 16.94 -10.46
CA GLY A 186 -4.17 15.59 -10.41
C GLY A 186 -5.34 15.39 -9.44
N VAL A 187 -6.27 14.51 -9.84
CA VAL A 187 -7.43 14.12 -9.01
C VAL A 187 -7.05 13.32 -7.75
N CYS A 188 -5.83 12.79 -7.68
CA CYS A 188 -5.35 11.93 -6.59
C CYS A 188 -5.44 12.57 -5.20
N ARG A 189 -5.31 13.91 -5.10
CA ARG A 189 -5.47 14.65 -3.84
C ARG A 189 -6.87 14.48 -3.25
N ASP A 190 -7.89 14.40 -4.10
CA ASP A 190 -9.29 14.47 -3.68
C ASP A 190 -9.96 13.10 -3.60
N ILE A 191 -9.18 12.02 -3.75
CA ILE A 191 -9.68 10.65 -3.65
C ILE A 191 -9.39 10.09 -2.26
N ASN A 192 -10.45 9.57 -1.62
CA ASN A 192 -10.32 8.66 -0.49
C ASN A 192 -10.08 7.23 -1.00
N PHE A 193 -8.86 6.72 -0.82
CA PHE A 193 -8.44 5.38 -1.23
C PHE A 193 -8.79 4.30 -0.18
N ASP A 194 -10.06 4.27 0.21
CA ASP A 194 -10.61 3.31 1.17
C ASP A 194 -10.60 1.88 0.59
N PRO A 195 -9.81 0.94 1.14
CA PRO A 195 -9.68 -0.42 0.61
C PRO A 195 -10.91 -1.30 0.88
N THR A 196 -11.95 -0.80 1.56
CA THR A 196 -13.22 -1.52 1.72
C THR A 196 -14.22 -1.22 0.60
N LEU A 197 -13.94 -0.24 -0.27
CA LEU A 197 -14.71 0.03 -1.49
C LEU A 197 -14.25 -0.90 -2.61
N ILE A 198 -14.96 -2.02 -2.75
CA ILE A 198 -14.72 -3.10 -3.71
C ILE A 198 -15.87 -3.20 -4.72
N PRO A 199 -15.62 -3.73 -5.94
CA PRO A 199 -16.66 -3.95 -6.93
C PRO A 199 -17.61 -5.09 -6.53
N ALA A 200 -18.74 -5.18 -7.24
CA ALA A 200 -19.67 -6.30 -7.13
C ALA A 200 -18.97 -7.64 -7.47
N GLY A 201 -19.45 -8.72 -6.86
CA GLY A 201 -18.79 -10.04 -6.96
C GLY A 201 -17.64 -10.25 -5.97
N MET A 202 -17.41 -9.29 -5.07
CA MET A 202 -16.42 -9.40 -4.00
C MET A 202 -17.02 -9.14 -2.62
N ALA A 203 -16.39 -9.70 -1.58
CA ALA A 203 -16.67 -9.40 -0.18
C ALA A 203 -15.38 -9.20 0.62
N LEU A 204 -15.47 -8.47 1.72
CA LEU A 204 -14.37 -8.28 2.66
C LEU A 204 -14.13 -9.57 3.45
N SER A 205 -12.87 -9.78 3.86
CA SER A 205 -12.54 -10.73 4.93
C SER A 205 -12.87 -10.17 6.31
N ASN A 206 -12.71 -10.97 7.35
CA ASN A 206 -12.81 -10.50 8.74
C ASN A 206 -11.45 -10.00 9.26
N ASP A 207 -10.53 -9.67 8.37
CA ASP A 207 -9.26 -9.05 8.70
C ASP A 207 -9.48 -7.78 9.55
N PRO A 208 -9.04 -7.76 10.82
CA PRO A 208 -9.32 -6.65 11.73
C PRO A 208 -8.55 -5.39 11.35
N VAL A 209 -7.41 -5.51 10.66
CA VAL A 209 -6.74 -4.34 10.07
C VAL A 209 -7.62 -3.79 8.96
N LEU A 210 -8.09 -4.62 8.02
CA LEU A 210 -8.97 -4.20 6.92
C LEU A 210 -10.24 -3.50 7.45
N ALA A 211 -10.90 -4.10 8.44
CA ALA A 211 -12.15 -3.60 9.02
C ALA A 211 -12.00 -2.18 9.61
N THR A 212 -10.82 -1.84 10.15
CA THR A 212 -10.58 -0.51 10.73
C THR A 212 -10.18 0.54 9.70
N ARG A 213 -9.80 0.14 8.47
CA ARG A 213 -9.26 1.09 7.46
C ARG A 213 -10.30 2.11 7.04
N ALA A 214 -11.55 1.72 6.78
CA ALA A 214 -12.58 2.66 6.34
C ALA A 214 -12.67 3.91 7.25
N GLY A 215 -12.72 3.70 8.57
CA GLY A 215 -12.74 4.79 9.55
C GLY A 215 -11.47 5.63 9.58
N ILE A 216 -10.29 5.00 9.54
CA ILE A 216 -8.99 5.71 9.53
C ILE A 216 -8.84 6.56 8.27
N TYR A 217 -9.21 6.02 7.11
CA TYR A 217 -9.12 6.71 5.83
C TYR A 217 -10.12 7.87 5.73
N ALA A 218 -11.34 7.69 6.24
CA ALA A 218 -12.32 8.77 6.33
C ALA A 218 -11.83 9.92 7.24
N HIS A 219 -11.26 9.61 8.42
CA HIS A 219 -10.70 10.62 9.31
C HIS A 219 -9.55 11.39 8.63
N SER A 220 -8.58 10.68 8.06
CA SER A 220 -7.44 11.31 7.36
C SER A 220 -7.89 12.19 6.19
N TYR A 221 -8.90 11.76 5.42
CA TYR A 221 -9.45 12.54 4.33
C TYR A 221 -10.11 13.83 4.83
N ASN A 222 -10.91 13.75 5.90
CA ASN A 222 -11.56 14.91 6.49
C ASN A 222 -10.56 15.92 7.06
N SER A 223 -9.49 15.45 7.73
CA SER A 223 -8.43 16.33 8.23
C SER A 223 -7.74 17.08 7.08
N ARG A 224 -7.43 16.39 5.98
CA ARG A 224 -6.84 17.02 4.79
C ARG A 224 -7.77 18.08 4.17
N LEU A 225 -9.05 17.78 4.03
CA LEU A 225 -10.02 18.75 3.51
C LEU A 225 -10.16 19.96 4.44
N HIS A 226 -10.12 19.75 5.75
CA HIS A 226 -10.10 20.81 6.74
C HIS A 226 -8.88 21.71 6.54
N GLU A 227 -7.66 21.16 6.53
CA GLU A 227 -6.43 21.92 6.29
C GLU A 227 -6.48 22.74 4.99
N ILE A 228 -7.02 22.18 3.91
CA ILE A 228 -7.24 22.90 2.65
C ILE A 228 -8.24 24.05 2.82
N GLY A 229 -9.39 23.79 3.45
CA GLY A 229 -10.44 24.79 3.69
C GLY A 229 -9.98 25.96 4.56
N TYR A 230 -9.07 25.71 5.51
CA TYR A 230 -8.46 26.74 6.35
C TYR A 230 -7.18 27.34 5.75
N GLY A 231 -6.80 26.96 4.54
CA GLY A 231 -5.62 27.51 3.86
C GLY A 231 -4.27 27.08 4.46
N MET A 232 -4.24 26.02 5.26
CA MET A 232 -3.03 25.48 5.89
C MET A 232 -2.25 24.51 4.98
N ALA A 233 -2.86 24.06 3.88
CA ALA A 233 -2.28 23.12 2.93
C ALA A 233 -1.90 23.77 1.58
N THR A 234 -1.21 24.91 1.61
CA THR A 234 -0.88 25.74 0.43
C THR A 234 -0.11 24.98 -0.66
N ASP A 235 0.88 24.19 -0.26
CA ASP A 235 1.69 23.38 -1.18
C ASP A 235 0.87 22.28 -1.86
N ALA A 236 -0.07 21.68 -1.13
CA ALA A 236 -0.93 20.62 -1.64
C ALA A 236 -1.97 21.10 -2.68
N VAL A 237 -2.24 22.41 -2.73
CA VAL A 237 -3.18 23.03 -3.69
C VAL A 237 -2.49 23.95 -4.69
N GLY A 238 -1.16 23.97 -4.74
CA GLY A 238 -0.38 24.77 -5.69
C GLY A 238 -0.50 26.29 -5.48
N LYS A 239 -1.02 26.74 -4.33
CA LYS A 239 -1.04 28.15 -3.99
C LYS A 239 0.30 28.48 -3.34
N LYS A 240 1.21 29.13 -4.07
CA LYS A 240 2.38 29.74 -3.45
C LYS A 240 1.90 30.72 -2.37
N ALA A 241 2.50 30.67 -1.18
CA ALA A 241 2.30 31.72 -0.18
C ALA A 241 2.51 33.08 -0.84
N ALA A 242 1.62 34.04 -0.59
CA ALA A 242 1.84 35.41 -1.04
C ALA A 242 3.18 35.88 -0.45
N GLN A 243 4.12 36.25 -1.33
CA GLN A 243 5.34 36.95 -0.95
C GLN A 243 5.02 38.35 -0.47
#